data_AF-A0AA39Z2H4-F1
#
_entry.id   AF-A0AA39Z2H4-F1
#
_cell.length_a   1.000
_cell.length_b   1.000
_cell.length_c   1.000
_cell.angle_alpha   90.00
_cell.angle_beta   90.00
_cell.angle_gamma   90.00
#
_symmetry.space_group_name_H-M   'P 1'
#
loop_
_entity.id
_entity.type
_entity.pdbx_description
1 polymer ?
#
loop_
_entity_poly.entity_id
_entity_poly.type
_entity_poly.pdbx_seq_one_letter_code
_entity_poly.pdbx_strand_id
1 'polypeptide(L)'
;MRAAALIPLAIGLVAAGPVEKRQNFNFAAIAADRADEIAAISADNLGPVDPVVLATTVVEATSAYDATAAIAAATSAVTAVVEKREACQTYSGAGPVVTSSPSDWVNAEVLTNPALTADVPSGYEAAPSFTNLQGAVQQMGYLTVKTLDSYSPAQCASYCDDEPLCMGFNVYFERDPSEDTSCASDGNPDSITTIACTLYAYHVAASKATNTGQYRDNFQVVITGSNGYNKDSSKQSFTSIDGYQAPQNFEDACINAPTYNDFDSYITYTTYTDAYDPRVCAKACDAQTEYDKEHPNDDQEYKACNYFVAYVMAKNEEPQGLFCALYSLPWNSTYAVNTGYSWSSDVYTIYNSLAYTVSGDLDFGNNEEIEDFVYEDAN
;
A
#
# COMPACT_ATOMS: atom_id res chain seq x y z
N MET A 1 30.40 57.74 37.90
CA MET A 1 29.11 57.10 37.63
C MET A 1 29.07 56.75 36.15
N ARG A 2 29.23 55.47 35.82
CA ARG A 2 29.24 54.93 34.45
C ARG A 2 27.79 54.65 34.06
N ALA A 3 27.30 55.25 32.98
CA ALA A 3 26.04 54.88 32.35
C ALA A 3 26.38 54.02 31.12
N ALA A 4 26.02 52.74 31.19
CA ALA A 4 26.15 51.79 30.10
C ALA A 4 24.91 51.93 29.20
N ALA A 5 25.12 52.17 27.91
CA ALA A 5 24.09 52.08 26.88
C ALA A 5 24.01 50.62 26.40
N LEU A 6 22.85 49.99 26.62
CA LEU A 6 22.51 48.68 26.08
C LEU A 6 22.09 48.85 24.62
N ILE A 7 22.85 48.26 23.70
CA ILE A 7 22.46 48.05 22.30
C ILE A 7 21.89 46.63 22.21
N PRO A 8 20.62 46.42 21.85
CA PRO A 8 20.11 45.07 21.62
C PRO A 8 20.73 44.48 20.36
N LEU A 9 21.43 43.36 20.52
CA LEU A 9 21.86 42.49 19.43
C LEU A 9 20.60 41.87 18.81
N ALA A 10 20.26 42.28 17.59
CA ALA A 10 19.30 41.54 16.77
C ALA A 10 20.01 40.29 16.25
N ILE A 11 19.73 39.14 16.85
CA ILE A 11 20.06 37.83 16.29
C ILE A 11 19.19 37.67 15.05
N GLY A 12 19.80 37.71 13.87
CA GLY A 12 19.13 37.41 12.62
C GLY A 12 18.70 35.95 12.62
N LEU A 13 17.39 35.70 12.76
CA LEU A 13 16.80 34.47 12.29
C LEU A 13 17.02 34.42 10.77
N VAL A 14 17.95 33.58 10.32
CA VAL A 14 17.96 33.14 8.93
C VAL A 14 16.70 32.30 8.79
N ALA A 15 15.66 32.88 8.19
CA ALA A 15 14.50 32.13 7.76
C ALA A 15 15.00 31.11 6.73
N ALA A 16 15.06 29.84 7.11
CA ALA A 16 15.20 28.75 6.18
C ALA A 16 14.04 28.87 5.17
N GLY A 17 14.37 29.19 3.92
CA GLY A 17 13.41 29.04 2.84
C GLY A 17 12.94 27.59 2.76
N PRO A 18 11.81 27.30 2.10
CA PRO A 18 11.39 25.92 1.90
C PRO A 18 12.53 25.14 1.22
N VAL A 19 13.09 24.18 1.95
CA VAL A 19 14.11 23.26 1.42
C VAL A 19 13.45 22.52 0.26
N GLU A 20 14.00 22.67 -0.93
CA GLU A 20 13.58 21.91 -2.10
C GLU A 20 13.66 20.41 -1.76
N LYS A 21 12.54 19.70 -1.92
CA LYS A 21 12.43 18.31 -1.49
C LYS A 21 13.39 17.46 -2.33
N ARG A 22 14.34 16.78 -1.69
CA ARG A 22 15.43 16.07 -2.40
C ARG A 22 15.02 14.75 -3.06
N GLN A 23 13.94 14.16 -2.57
CA GLN A 23 13.27 13.08 -3.29
C GLN A 23 12.56 13.66 -4.52
N ASN A 24 13.26 13.71 -5.66
CA ASN A 24 12.66 13.97 -6.96
C ASN A 24 11.98 12.69 -7.44
N PHE A 25 10.68 12.55 -7.14
CA PHE A 25 9.88 11.46 -7.65
C PHE A 25 9.86 11.51 -9.17
N ASN A 26 10.29 10.41 -9.80
CA ASN A 26 10.14 10.26 -11.24
C ASN A 26 8.67 9.91 -11.53
N PHE A 27 7.81 10.93 -11.57
CA PHE A 27 6.39 10.76 -11.88
C PHE A 27 6.17 10.10 -13.25
N ALA A 28 7.12 10.25 -14.18
CA ALA A 28 7.10 9.54 -15.45
C ALA A 28 7.42 8.05 -15.29
N ALA A 29 8.27 7.62 -14.36
CA ALA A 29 8.46 6.19 -14.05
C ALA A 29 7.24 5.61 -13.31
N ILE A 30 6.66 6.35 -12.36
CA ILE A 30 5.40 5.98 -11.69
C ILE A 30 4.24 5.87 -12.71
N ALA A 31 4.26 6.66 -13.79
CA ALA A 31 3.25 6.62 -14.85
C ALA A 31 3.58 5.63 -16.00
N ALA A 32 4.85 5.45 -16.36
CA ALA A 32 5.31 4.62 -17.48
C ALA A 32 5.31 3.13 -17.14
N ASP A 33 5.58 2.77 -15.88
CA ASP A 33 5.40 1.41 -15.36
C ASP A 33 3.91 1.04 -15.18
N ARG A 34 3.00 1.97 -15.52
CA ARG A 34 1.56 1.92 -15.20
C ARG A 34 0.61 2.22 -16.35
N ALA A 35 1.09 2.23 -17.59
CA ALA A 35 0.24 2.38 -18.78
C ALA A 35 0.30 1.18 -19.74
N ASP A 36 1.43 0.47 -19.90
CA ASP A 36 1.66 -0.35 -21.10
C ASP A 36 2.23 -1.77 -20.87
N GLU A 37 1.79 -2.54 -19.86
CA GLU A 37 2.07 -4.00 -19.80
C GLU A 37 0.87 -4.92 -19.56
N ILE A 38 -0.37 -4.42 -19.70
CA ILE A 38 -1.57 -5.29 -19.67
C ILE A 38 -2.25 -5.42 -21.04
N ALA A 39 -1.74 -4.74 -22.09
CA ALA A 39 -2.40 -4.73 -23.41
C ALA A 39 -1.61 -5.34 -24.59
N ALA A 40 -0.36 -5.81 -24.43
CA ALA A 40 0.40 -6.32 -25.59
C ALA A 40 1.42 -7.42 -25.26
N ILE A 41 0.97 -8.61 -24.87
CA ILE A 41 1.78 -9.84 -25.04
C ILE A 41 1.03 -10.80 -25.95
N SER A 42 1.36 -10.74 -27.24
CA SER A 42 1.24 -11.90 -28.13
C SER A 42 2.49 -12.76 -27.94
N ALA A 43 2.30 -14.07 -27.74
CA ALA A 43 3.34 -15.04 -27.46
C ALA A 43 4.42 -15.21 -28.57
N ASP A 44 4.28 -14.52 -29.70
CA ASP A 44 5.06 -14.78 -30.92
C ASP A 44 6.25 -13.83 -31.18
N ASN A 45 6.53 -12.84 -30.32
CA ASN A 45 7.52 -11.80 -30.61
C ASN A 45 8.74 -11.69 -29.65
N LEU A 46 9.11 -12.76 -28.94
CA LEU A 46 10.39 -12.81 -28.22
C LEU A 46 11.56 -13.01 -29.20
N GLY A 47 11.96 -11.93 -29.87
CA GLY A 47 13.27 -11.78 -30.50
C GLY A 47 14.29 -11.19 -29.52
N PRO A 48 15.61 -11.40 -29.74
CA PRO A 48 16.63 -11.10 -28.74
C PRO A 48 16.95 -9.61 -28.66
N VAL A 49 16.93 -9.04 -27.46
CA VAL A 49 17.57 -7.75 -27.14
C VAL A 49 18.07 -7.75 -25.69
N ASP A 50 19.32 -7.34 -25.54
CA ASP A 50 20.07 -7.03 -24.32
C ASP A 50 21.11 -5.96 -24.73
N PRO A 51 21.64 -5.05 -23.89
CA PRO A 51 21.31 -4.69 -22.50
C PRO A 51 21.09 -3.17 -22.27
N VAL A 52 20.18 -2.81 -21.35
CA VAL A 52 20.38 -1.66 -20.45
C VAL A 52 20.02 -2.14 -19.05
N VAL A 53 21.09 -2.36 -18.28
CA VAL A 53 21.12 -2.73 -16.88
C VAL A 53 20.59 -1.54 -16.07
N LEU A 54 19.33 -1.61 -15.63
CA LEU A 54 18.78 -0.81 -14.54
C LEU A 54 17.52 -1.54 -14.04
N ALA A 55 17.51 -1.90 -12.75
CA ALA A 55 16.38 -2.53 -12.05
C ALA A 55 16.03 -3.99 -12.43
N THR A 56 16.98 -4.93 -12.42
CA THR A 56 16.60 -6.37 -12.34
C THR A 56 17.68 -7.28 -11.75
N THR A 57 18.15 -7.00 -10.53
CA THR A 57 18.85 -8.02 -9.72
C THR A 57 18.49 -7.91 -8.24
N VAL A 58 17.20 -8.00 -7.94
CA VAL A 58 16.72 -8.59 -6.68
C VAL A 58 15.70 -9.67 -7.04
N VAL A 59 16.16 -10.67 -7.81
CA VAL A 59 15.49 -11.97 -7.80
C VAL A 59 15.88 -12.62 -6.47
N GLU A 60 14.88 -12.98 -5.66
CA GLU A 60 14.95 -13.53 -4.29
C GLU A 60 14.79 -12.55 -3.10
N ALA A 61 13.84 -11.61 -3.22
CA ALA A 61 12.95 -11.40 -2.07
C ALA A 61 11.82 -12.44 -2.17
N THR A 62 11.92 -13.54 -1.42
CA THR A 62 10.85 -14.54 -1.32
C THR A 62 9.63 -13.97 -0.59
N SER A 63 8.82 -13.18 -1.28
CA SER A 63 7.37 -13.17 -1.04
C SER A 63 6.72 -13.99 -2.14
N ALA A 64 5.96 -15.03 -1.77
CA ALA A 64 5.13 -15.82 -2.70
C ALA A 64 3.93 -15.02 -3.25
N TYR A 65 4.06 -13.69 -3.29
CA TYR A 65 3.02 -12.72 -3.56
C TYR A 65 3.32 -12.08 -4.90
N ASP A 66 2.34 -12.10 -5.81
CA ASP A 66 2.43 -11.54 -7.16
C ASP A 66 1.25 -10.56 -7.31
N ALA A 67 1.54 -9.27 -7.50
CA ALA A 67 0.53 -8.23 -7.64
C ALA A 67 -0.48 -8.48 -8.78
N THR A 68 -0.04 -9.06 -9.90
CA THR A 68 -0.91 -9.41 -11.03
C THR A 68 -1.82 -10.56 -10.64
N ALA A 69 -1.26 -11.61 -10.04
CA ALA A 69 -2.04 -12.73 -9.52
C ALA A 69 -3.02 -12.28 -8.43
N ALA A 70 -2.65 -11.29 -7.61
CA ALA A 70 -3.51 -10.73 -6.57
C ALA A 70 -4.68 -9.93 -7.14
N ILE A 71 -4.46 -9.10 -8.17
CA ILE A 71 -5.56 -8.42 -8.86
C ILE A 71 -6.51 -9.43 -9.52
N ALA A 72 -5.95 -10.48 -10.15
CA ALA A 72 -6.73 -11.58 -10.72
C ALA A 72 -7.50 -12.34 -9.63
N ALA A 73 -6.90 -12.57 -8.46
CA ALA A 73 -7.53 -13.20 -7.32
C ALA A 73 -8.62 -12.32 -6.70
N ALA A 74 -8.44 -11.00 -6.61
CA ALA A 74 -9.47 -10.05 -6.18
C ALA A 74 -10.67 -10.03 -7.14
N THR A 75 -10.39 -10.12 -8.44
CA THR A 75 -11.44 -10.27 -9.47
C THR A 75 -12.19 -11.58 -9.26
N SER A 76 -11.44 -12.66 -9.00
CA SER A 76 -11.96 -14.00 -8.76
C SER A 76 -12.54 -14.19 -7.36
N ALA A 77 -12.40 -13.26 -6.42
CA ALA A 77 -12.97 -13.38 -5.07
C ALA A 77 -14.50 -13.46 -5.15
N VAL A 78 -15.09 -12.71 -6.09
CA VAL A 78 -16.50 -12.81 -6.48
C VAL A 78 -16.86 -14.22 -6.96
N THR A 79 -15.91 -15.02 -7.47
CA THR A 79 -16.12 -16.44 -7.80
C THR A 79 -15.79 -17.43 -6.69
N ALA A 80 -15.04 -17.02 -5.66
CA ALA A 80 -14.49 -17.90 -4.62
C ALA A 80 -15.28 -17.88 -3.30
N VAL A 81 -16.19 -16.91 -3.13
CA VAL A 81 -17.02 -16.71 -1.94
C VAL A 81 -17.95 -17.91 -1.64
N VAL A 82 -18.13 -18.82 -2.60
CA VAL A 82 -18.74 -20.13 -2.35
C VAL A 82 -17.68 -21.20 -2.63
N GLU A 83 -17.36 -22.02 -1.61
CA GLU A 83 -16.48 -23.19 -1.75
C GLU A 83 -16.80 -23.96 -3.03
N LYS A 84 -15.79 -24.63 -3.61
CA LYS A 84 -15.92 -25.47 -4.82
C LYS A 84 -17.22 -26.28 -4.76
N ARG A 85 -18.23 -25.80 -5.46
CA ARG A 85 -19.60 -26.30 -5.35
C ARG A 85 -19.64 -27.75 -5.81
N GLU A 86 -20.19 -28.65 -4.99
CA GLU A 86 -20.61 -29.94 -5.55
C GLU A 86 -21.70 -29.67 -6.58
N ALA A 87 -21.59 -30.36 -7.73
CA ALA A 87 -22.50 -30.14 -8.85
C ALA A 87 -23.96 -30.33 -8.39
N CYS A 88 -24.78 -29.30 -8.61
CA CYS A 88 -26.22 -29.27 -8.32
C CYS A 88 -26.59 -29.40 -6.82
N GLN A 89 -25.67 -29.10 -5.91
CA GLN A 89 -26.03 -28.83 -4.52
C GLN A 89 -26.59 -27.41 -4.38
N THR A 90 -27.57 -27.24 -3.50
CA THR A 90 -28.11 -25.92 -3.14
C THR A 90 -27.35 -25.31 -1.96
N TYR A 91 -27.22 -24.00 -2.00
CA TYR A 91 -26.49 -23.17 -1.03
C TYR A 91 -27.43 -22.12 -0.48
N SER A 92 -27.16 -21.69 0.76
CA SER A 92 -27.82 -20.55 1.39
C SER A 92 -26.78 -19.48 1.72
N GLY A 93 -27.09 -18.23 1.37
CA GLY A 93 -26.31 -17.08 1.82
C GLY A 93 -26.78 -16.62 3.20
N ALA A 94 -25.88 -16.00 3.96
CA ALA A 94 -26.21 -15.44 5.27
C ALA A 94 -26.90 -14.07 5.21
N GLY A 95 -26.88 -13.41 4.04
CA GLY A 95 -27.50 -12.12 3.84
C GLY A 95 -29.03 -12.17 3.63
N PRO A 96 -29.68 -11.01 3.61
CA PRO A 96 -31.13 -10.91 3.38
C PRO A 96 -31.55 -11.54 2.05
N VAL A 97 -32.66 -12.28 2.07
CA VAL A 97 -33.25 -12.84 0.84
C VAL A 97 -33.93 -11.73 0.05
N VAL A 98 -33.43 -11.50 -1.17
CA VAL A 98 -33.98 -10.52 -2.11
C VAL A 98 -34.18 -11.21 -3.46
N THR A 99 -35.42 -11.27 -3.93
CA THR A 99 -35.82 -12.02 -5.14
C THR A 99 -36.07 -11.13 -6.35
N SER A 100 -35.69 -9.85 -6.27
CA SER A 100 -35.88 -8.89 -7.36
C SER A 100 -34.86 -9.09 -8.48
N SER A 101 -35.08 -8.40 -9.61
CA SER A 101 -34.12 -8.39 -10.72
C SER A 101 -32.76 -7.87 -10.24
N PRO A 102 -31.63 -8.23 -10.88
CA PRO A 102 -30.30 -7.72 -10.48
C PRO A 102 -30.23 -6.19 -10.39
N SER A 103 -30.87 -5.46 -11.31
CA SER A 103 -30.93 -3.99 -11.30
C SER A 103 -31.71 -3.41 -10.12
N ASP A 104 -32.72 -4.12 -9.64
CA ASP A 104 -33.46 -3.72 -8.44
C ASP A 104 -32.76 -4.20 -7.16
N TRP A 105 -32.10 -5.36 -7.24
CA TRP A 105 -31.38 -5.99 -6.13
C TRP A 105 -30.28 -5.08 -5.59
N VAL A 106 -29.49 -4.46 -6.47
CA VAL A 106 -28.40 -3.54 -6.05
C VAL A 106 -28.91 -2.29 -5.30
N ASN A 107 -30.19 -1.97 -5.42
CA ASN A 107 -30.82 -0.82 -4.77
C ASN A 107 -31.72 -1.21 -3.60
N ALA A 108 -31.82 -2.49 -3.24
CA ALA A 108 -32.70 -2.96 -2.19
C ALA A 108 -32.27 -2.36 -0.84
N GLU A 109 -33.19 -1.64 -0.17
CA GLU A 109 -32.91 -0.96 1.11
C GLU A 109 -32.37 -1.90 2.20
N VAL A 110 -32.80 -3.17 2.18
CA VAL A 110 -32.32 -4.18 3.13
C VAL A 110 -30.82 -4.50 2.96
N LEU A 111 -30.23 -4.18 1.80
CA LEU A 111 -28.80 -4.36 1.50
C LEU A 111 -28.03 -3.05 1.60
N THR A 112 -28.65 -1.91 1.25
CA THR A 112 -27.96 -0.61 1.29
C THR A 112 -27.96 0.02 2.68
N ASN A 113 -29.04 -0.12 3.47
CA ASN A 113 -29.11 0.47 4.81
C ASN A 113 -28.05 -0.07 5.79
N PRO A 114 -27.74 -1.38 5.83
CA PRO A 114 -26.65 -1.88 6.67
C PRO A 114 -25.32 -1.20 6.36
N ALA A 115 -24.98 -1.02 5.09
CA ALA A 115 -23.75 -0.33 4.69
C ALA A 115 -23.78 1.17 5.05
N LEU A 116 -24.91 1.85 4.88
CA LEU A 116 -25.06 3.28 5.19
C LEU A 116 -25.01 3.59 6.69
N THR A 117 -25.36 2.63 7.53
CA THR A 117 -25.47 2.81 8.99
C THR A 117 -24.40 2.07 9.78
N ALA A 118 -23.49 1.39 9.09
CA ALA A 118 -22.42 0.61 9.70
C ALA A 118 -21.42 1.50 10.43
N ASP A 119 -21.11 1.14 11.68
CA ASP A 119 -20.08 1.80 12.46
C ASP A 119 -18.67 1.50 11.92
N VAL A 120 -17.76 2.46 12.13
CA VAL A 120 -16.33 2.26 11.86
C VAL A 120 -15.72 1.42 12.98
N PRO A 121 -15.04 0.30 12.68
CA PRO A 121 -14.40 -0.52 13.71
C PRO A 121 -13.30 0.21 14.47
N SER A 122 -13.07 -0.18 15.71
CA SER A 122 -11.98 0.39 16.52
C SER A 122 -10.62 0.09 15.89
N GLY A 123 -9.74 1.09 15.81
CA GLY A 123 -8.43 0.95 15.16
C GLY A 123 -8.47 1.06 13.63
N TYR A 124 -9.63 1.40 13.07
CA TYR A 124 -9.82 1.63 11.64
C TYR A 124 -10.45 2.99 11.39
N GLU A 125 -10.28 3.48 10.17
CA GLU A 125 -10.97 4.63 9.61
C GLU A 125 -11.80 4.20 8.40
N ALA A 126 -12.92 4.89 8.14
CA ALA A 126 -13.65 4.72 6.89
C ALA A 126 -12.79 5.26 5.74
N ALA A 127 -12.62 4.46 4.68
CA ALA A 127 -11.91 4.92 3.49
C ALA A 127 -12.70 6.08 2.84
N PRO A 128 -12.04 7.16 2.41
CA PRO A 128 -12.74 8.32 1.88
C PRO A 128 -13.65 7.96 0.71
N SER A 129 -14.87 8.50 0.72
CA SER A 129 -15.90 8.25 -0.29
C SER A 129 -16.24 6.77 -0.55
N PHE A 130 -15.86 5.85 0.34
CA PHE A 130 -16.06 4.42 0.18
C PHE A 130 -17.20 3.91 1.06
N THR A 131 -18.42 4.34 0.75
CA THR A 131 -19.62 3.90 1.49
C THR A 131 -20.74 3.53 0.52
N ASN A 132 -21.33 2.36 0.72
CA ASN A 132 -22.46 1.83 -0.03
C ASN A 132 -22.25 1.88 -1.56
N LEU A 133 -21.05 1.54 -2.03
CA LEU A 133 -20.75 1.46 -3.47
C LEU A 133 -21.31 0.16 -4.07
N GLN A 134 -21.48 0.15 -5.39
CA GLN A 134 -21.99 -0.99 -6.18
C GLN A 134 -20.85 -1.76 -6.85
N GLY A 135 -19.79 -2.04 -6.09
CA GLY A 135 -18.65 -2.81 -6.56
C GLY A 135 -17.69 -3.17 -5.43
N ALA A 136 -17.04 -4.32 -5.56
CA ALA A 136 -15.99 -4.75 -4.65
C ALA A 136 -14.63 -4.22 -5.11
N VAL A 137 -13.68 -4.18 -4.18
CA VAL A 137 -12.32 -3.72 -4.46
C VAL A 137 -11.60 -4.64 -5.45
N GLN A 138 -10.93 -4.05 -6.43
CA GLN A 138 -10.04 -4.72 -7.37
C GLN A 138 -8.74 -3.92 -7.48
N GLN A 139 -7.77 -4.28 -6.64
CA GLN A 139 -6.44 -3.64 -6.60
C GLN A 139 -5.37 -4.64 -6.16
N MET A 140 -4.10 -4.22 -6.27
CA MET A 140 -2.97 -4.94 -5.67
C MET A 140 -3.08 -4.99 -4.15
N GLY A 141 -2.32 -5.87 -3.51
CA GLY A 141 -2.43 -6.14 -2.08
C GLY A 141 -3.53 -7.15 -1.70
N TYR A 142 -4.33 -7.73 -2.59
CA TYR A 142 -5.34 -8.72 -2.19
C TYR A 142 -4.72 -9.92 -1.43
N LEU A 143 -5.18 -10.14 -0.22
CA LEU A 143 -4.72 -11.22 0.66
C LEU A 143 -5.67 -12.42 0.59
N THR A 144 -6.95 -12.19 0.89
CA THR A 144 -7.94 -13.25 1.00
C THR A 144 -9.37 -12.70 1.02
N VAL A 145 -10.34 -13.62 0.95
CA VAL A 145 -11.76 -13.34 1.15
C VAL A 145 -12.30 -14.25 2.24
N LYS A 146 -13.13 -13.69 3.11
CA LYS A 146 -13.91 -14.41 4.12
C LYS A 146 -15.39 -14.15 3.88
N THR A 147 -16.21 -15.13 4.24
CA THR A 147 -17.67 -14.95 4.33
C THR A 147 -18.08 -14.54 5.74
N LEU A 148 -19.15 -13.78 5.85
CA LEU A 148 -19.72 -13.32 7.11
C LEU A 148 -21.15 -13.82 7.27
N ASP A 149 -21.54 -14.08 8.53
CA ASP A 149 -22.93 -14.43 8.89
C ASP A 149 -23.86 -13.21 8.97
N SER A 150 -23.29 -12.01 9.04
CA SER A 150 -24.01 -10.74 9.07
C SER A 150 -23.12 -9.61 8.55
N TYR A 151 -23.71 -8.47 8.16
CA TYR A 151 -22.94 -7.33 7.69
C TYR A 151 -22.24 -6.66 8.90
N SER A 152 -20.98 -7.03 9.12
CA SER A 152 -20.21 -6.63 10.29
C SER A 152 -18.80 -6.20 9.90
N PRO A 153 -18.56 -4.88 9.76
CA PRO A 153 -17.21 -4.35 9.61
C PRO A 153 -16.30 -4.73 10.79
N ALA A 154 -16.86 -4.82 12.01
CA ALA A 154 -16.09 -5.21 13.19
C ALA A 154 -15.56 -6.65 13.08
N GLN A 155 -16.34 -7.58 12.53
CA GLN A 155 -15.86 -8.95 12.30
C GLN A 155 -14.79 -9.00 11.20
N CYS A 156 -14.96 -8.20 10.14
CA CYS A 156 -13.97 -8.12 9.07
C CYS A 156 -12.65 -7.48 9.54
N ALA A 157 -12.73 -6.47 10.41
CA ALA A 157 -11.58 -5.90 11.11
C ALA A 157 -10.84 -6.95 11.93
N SER A 158 -11.54 -7.78 12.71
CA SER A 158 -10.91 -8.89 13.45
C SER A 158 -10.15 -9.85 12.53
N TYR A 159 -10.71 -10.18 11.35
CA TYR A 159 -9.99 -11.00 10.38
C TYR A 159 -8.75 -10.30 9.82
N CYS A 160 -8.81 -8.97 9.61
CA CYS A 160 -7.68 -8.17 9.17
C CYS A 160 -6.62 -7.96 10.27
N ASP A 161 -6.99 -8.03 11.54
CA ASP A 161 -6.02 -8.00 12.64
C ASP A 161 -5.28 -9.33 12.80
N ASP A 162 -5.96 -10.44 12.50
CA ASP A 162 -5.38 -11.79 12.53
C ASP A 162 -4.61 -12.16 11.25
N GLU A 163 -4.91 -11.52 10.11
CA GLU A 163 -4.24 -11.76 8.83
C GLU A 163 -2.94 -10.95 8.74
N PRO A 164 -1.77 -11.60 8.65
CA PRO A 164 -0.50 -10.91 8.49
C PRO A 164 -0.52 -9.94 7.30
N LEU A 165 0.07 -8.76 7.49
CA LEU A 165 0.18 -7.69 6.50
C LEU A 165 -1.13 -6.98 6.14
N CYS A 166 -2.29 -7.35 6.71
CA CYS A 166 -3.54 -6.67 6.36
C CYS A 166 -3.61 -5.23 6.88
N MET A 167 -3.89 -4.32 5.94
CA MET A 167 -3.90 -2.86 6.10
C MET A 167 -5.26 -2.24 5.78
N GLY A 168 -6.11 -2.93 5.03
CA GLY A 168 -7.44 -2.45 4.69
C GLY A 168 -8.35 -3.58 4.26
N PHE A 169 -9.65 -3.35 4.30
CA PHE A 169 -10.63 -4.35 3.88
C PHE A 169 -11.87 -3.73 3.28
N ASN A 170 -12.62 -4.55 2.55
CA ASN A 170 -13.90 -4.19 1.96
C ASN A 170 -14.98 -5.20 2.38
N VAL A 171 -16.10 -4.71 2.92
CA VAL A 171 -17.28 -5.53 3.25
C VAL A 171 -18.40 -5.18 2.28
N TYR A 172 -19.02 -6.21 1.67
CA TYR A 172 -20.06 -6.01 0.67
C TYR A 172 -21.05 -7.17 0.62
N PHE A 173 -22.22 -6.90 0.03
CA PHE A 173 -23.19 -7.92 -0.34
C PHE A 173 -22.98 -8.34 -1.79
N GLU A 174 -23.04 -9.65 -2.04
CA GLU A 174 -22.95 -10.24 -3.38
C GLU A 174 -24.20 -11.07 -3.68
N ARG A 175 -24.76 -10.86 -4.88
CA ARG A 175 -25.84 -11.68 -5.40
C ARG A 175 -25.26 -12.93 -6.04
N ASP A 176 -25.42 -14.07 -5.39
CA ASP A 176 -24.90 -15.36 -5.85
C ASP A 176 -26.01 -16.30 -6.29
N PRO A 177 -25.75 -17.24 -7.21
CA PRO A 177 -26.72 -18.25 -7.57
C PRO A 177 -26.85 -19.27 -6.41
N SER A 178 -28.07 -19.69 -6.10
CA SER A 178 -28.37 -20.67 -5.04
C SER A 178 -27.86 -22.08 -5.35
N GLU A 179 -27.51 -22.37 -6.59
CA GLU A 179 -26.91 -23.63 -7.04
C GLU A 179 -25.99 -23.35 -8.24
N ASP A 180 -25.31 -24.37 -8.77
CA ASP A 180 -24.55 -24.23 -10.01
C ASP A 180 -25.49 -23.87 -11.17
N THR A 181 -25.13 -22.87 -11.98
CA THR A 181 -25.98 -22.36 -13.07
C THR A 181 -26.26 -23.42 -14.14
N SER A 182 -25.37 -24.40 -14.31
CA SER A 182 -25.56 -25.54 -15.22
C SER A 182 -26.68 -26.50 -14.78
N CYS A 183 -27.12 -26.43 -13.53
CA CYS A 183 -28.19 -27.28 -12.98
C CYS A 183 -29.59 -26.67 -13.17
N ALA A 184 -29.66 -25.35 -13.36
CA ALA A 184 -30.90 -24.66 -13.68
C ALA A 184 -31.21 -24.82 -15.18
N SER A 185 -32.44 -25.23 -15.52
CA SER A 185 -32.84 -25.47 -16.92
C SER A 185 -32.74 -24.24 -17.83
N ASP A 186 -32.81 -23.05 -17.25
CA ASP A 186 -32.68 -21.75 -17.93
C ASP A 186 -31.33 -21.08 -17.64
N GLY A 187 -30.42 -21.72 -16.92
CA GLY A 187 -29.14 -21.13 -16.53
C GLY A 187 -29.24 -19.98 -15.52
N ASN A 188 -30.39 -19.80 -14.87
CA ASN A 188 -30.66 -18.68 -13.96
C ASN A 188 -31.40 -19.15 -12.69
N PRO A 189 -30.71 -19.84 -11.77
CA PRO A 189 -31.30 -20.28 -10.51
C PRO A 189 -31.71 -19.10 -9.61
N ASP A 190 -32.47 -19.41 -8.55
CA ASP A 190 -32.80 -18.43 -7.51
C ASP A 190 -31.53 -17.80 -6.91
N SER A 191 -31.57 -16.52 -6.53
CA SER A 191 -30.42 -15.86 -5.90
C SER A 191 -30.39 -16.02 -4.39
N ILE A 192 -29.17 -16.18 -3.87
CA ILE A 192 -28.82 -15.96 -2.48
C ILE A 192 -28.04 -14.65 -2.34
N THR A 193 -27.95 -14.16 -1.10
CA THR A 193 -27.13 -13.00 -0.76
C THR A 193 -25.97 -13.47 0.10
N THR A 194 -24.76 -13.39 -0.44
CA THR A 194 -23.55 -13.63 0.34
C THR A 194 -23.01 -12.32 0.90
N ILE A 195 -22.41 -12.37 2.08
CA ILE A 195 -21.73 -11.22 2.69
C ILE A 195 -20.25 -11.53 2.68
N ALA A 196 -19.49 -10.75 1.94
CA ALA A 196 -18.07 -10.95 1.75
C ALA A 196 -17.25 -9.89 2.49
N CYS A 197 -16.08 -10.31 2.95
CA CYS A 197 -15.04 -9.51 3.58
C CYS A 197 -13.73 -9.80 2.86
N THR A 198 -13.27 -8.87 2.02
CA THR A 198 -11.99 -8.99 1.30
C THR A 198 -10.91 -8.19 2.01
N LEU A 199 -9.74 -8.81 2.21
CA LEU A 199 -8.63 -8.25 2.96
C LEU A 199 -7.50 -7.84 2.01
N TYR A 200 -6.85 -6.70 2.30
CA TYR A 200 -5.78 -6.14 1.48
C TYR A 200 -4.57 -5.72 2.30
N ALA A 201 -3.38 -5.90 1.74
CA ALA A 201 -2.08 -5.49 2.26
C ALA A 201 -1.77 -3.99 2.08
N TYR A 202 -2.69 -3.26 1.45
CA TYR A 202 -2.68 -1.80 1.35
C TYR A 202 -4.03 -1.24 1.78
N HIS A 203 -4.08 0.08 2.01
CA HIS A 203 -5.34 0.77 2.14
C HIS A 203 -6.20 0.57 0.89
N VAL A 204 -7.50 0.38 1.09
CA VAL A 204 -8.49 0.31 0.03
C VAL A 204 -8.97 1.70 -0.36
N ALA A 205 -9.22 1.90 -1.65
CA ALA A 205 -9.69 3.16 -2.21
C ALA A 205 -11.04 2.98 -2.91
N ALA A 206 -11.93 3.98 -2.79
CA ALA A 206 -13.26 3.97 -3.40
C ALA A 206 -13.20 3.81 -4.92
N SER A 207 -12.22 4.43 -5.58
CA SER A 207 -12.02 4.34 -7.03
C SER A 207 -11.66 2.92 -7.51
N LYS A 208 -11.24 2.03 -6.60
CA LYS A 208 -10.94 0.62 -6.86
C LYS A 208 -12.14 -0.30 -6.64
N ALA A 209 -13.30 0.21 -6.25
CA ALA A 209 -14.55 -0.55 -6.19
C ALA A 209 -15.11 -0.86 -7.61
N THR A 210 -14.28 -1.40 -8.49
CA THR A 210 -14.57 -1.58 -9.93
C THR A 210 -15.06 -2.98 -10.27
N ASN A 211 -14.92 -3.95 -9.37
CA ASN A 211 -15.48 -5.27 -9.57
C ASN A 211 -16.99 -5.22 -9.29
N THR A 212 -17.79 -5.03 -10.34
CA THR A 212 -19.25 -4.88 -10.24
C THR A 212 -20.01 -6.20 -10.40
N GLY A 213 -19.28 -7.32 -10.42
CA GLY A 213 -19.82 -8.65 -10.71
C GLY A 213 -19.70 -9.04 -12.19
N GLN A 214 -20.31 -10.17 -12.55
CA GLN A 214 -20.19 -10.79 -13.86
C GLN A 214 -21.40 -11.69 -14.17
N TYR A 215 -21.54 -12.10 -15.43
CA TYR A 215 -22.50 -13.13 -15.81
C TYR A 215 -21.91 -14.53 -15.61
N ARG A 216 -22.75 -15.46 -15.13
CA ARG A 216 -22.54 -16.91 -15.11
C ARG A 216 -23.74 -17.55 -15.82
N ASP A 217 -23.56 -18.00 -17.05
CA ASP A 217 -24.68 -18.31 -17.96
C ASP A 217 -25.69 -17.14 -18.03
N ASN A 218 -26.94 -17.37 -17.64
CA ASN A 218 -27.99 -16.34 -17.62
C ASN A 218 -28.14 -15.67 -16.24
N PHE A 219 -27.38 -16.11 -15.22
CA PHE A 219 -27.39 -15.51 -13.90
C PHE A 219 -26.41 -14.34 -13.83
N GLN A 220 -26.90 -13.16 -13.42
CA GLN A 220 -26.05 -11.99 -13.19
C GLN A 220 -25.65 -11.88 -11.71
N VAL A 221 -24.36 -12.02 -11.45
CA VAL A 221 -23.75 -11.66 -10.16
C VAL A 221 -23.57 -10.16 -10.12
N VAL A 222 -24.02 -9.54 -9.03
CA VAL A 222 -23.94 -8.09 -8.79
C VAL A 222 -23.56 -7.83 -7.34
N ILE A 223 -22.97 -6.67 -7.08
CA ILE A 223 -22.47 -6.27 -5.77
C ILE A 223 -23.14 -4.97 -5.31
N THR A 224 -23.45 -4.86 -4.02
CA THR A 224 -23.93 -3.61 -3.40
C THR A 224 -23.55 -3.53 -1.93
N GLY A 225 -23.85 -2.40 -1.29
CA GLY A 225 -23.54 -2.18 0.13
C GLY A 225 -22.04 -2.27 0.42
N SER A 226 -21.20 -1.85 -0.53
CA SER A 226 -19.76 -1.99 -0.43
C SER A 226 -19.15 -0.83 0.37
N ASN A 227 -18.55 -1.14 1.52
CA ASN A 227 -17.82 -0.19 2.37
C ASN A 227 -16.34 -0.56 2.45
N GLY A 228 -15.47 0.44 2.45
CA GLY A 228 -14.02 0.26 2.63
C GLY A 228 -13.54 0.85 3.95
N TYR A 229 -12.61 0.15 4.61
CA TYR A 229 -12.02 0.56 5.89
C TYR A 229 -10.51 0.33 5.87
N ASN A 230 -9.75 1.27 6.43
CA ASN A 230 -8.29 1.27 6.48
C ASN A 230 -7.80 1.28 7.92
N LYS A 231 -6.73 0.55 8.22
CA LYS A 231 -6.16 0.47 9.57
C LYS A 231 -5.52 1.82 9.95
N ASP A 232 -5.74 2.25 11.19
CA ASP A 232 -5.06 3.42 11.76
C ASP A 232 -3.56 3.12 11.90
N SER A 233 -2.73 4.03 11.40
CA SER A 233 -1.28 3.85 11.39
C SER A 233 -0.65 3.80 12.78
N SER A 234 -1.28 4.42 13.79
CA SER A 234 -0.86 4.37 15.19
C SER A 234 -1.05 3.01 15.88
N LYS A 235 -1.74 2.07 15.21
CA LYS A 235 -2.01 0.71 15.71
C LYS A 235 -1.28 -0.38 14.94
N GLN A 236 -0.42 -0.01 14.01
CA GLN A 236 0.38 -0.98 13.27
C GLN A 236 1.43 -1.63 14.17
N SER A 237 1.54 -2.94 14.08
CA SER A 237 2.66 -3.66 14.70
C SER A 237 3.90 -3.43 13.86
N PHE A 238 4.92 -2.82 14.47
CA PHE A 238 6.17 -2.55 13.79
C PHE A 238 6.97 -3.85 13.62
N THR A 239 7.26 -4.19 12.36
CA THR A 239 8.06 -5.38 12.03
C THR A 239 9.49 -5.17 12.52
N SER A 240 9.95 -5.96 13.48
CA SER A 240 11.38 -6.02 13.82
C SER A 240 12.16 -6.63 12.64
N ILE A 241 13.30 -6.04 12.29
CA ILE A 241 14.16 -6.52 11.21
C ILE A 241 15.55 -6.79 11.78
N ASP A 242 16.03 -8.02 11.60
CA ASP A 242 17.38 -8.40 12.03
C ASP A 242 18.43 -7.49 11.35
N GLY A 243 19.38 -7.00 12.13
CA GLY A 243 20.40 -6.05 11.66
C GLY A 243 19.99 -4.59 11.74
N TYR A 244 18.73 -4.28 12.05
CA TYR A 244 18.21 -2.93 12.19
C TYR A 244 17.68 -2.66 13.60
N GLN A 245 17.70 -1.39 14.01
CA GLN A 245 17.06 -0.93 15.23
C GLN A 245 15.53 -1.01 15.12
N ALA A 246 14.84 -0.86 16.25
CA ALA A 246 13.39 -0.69 16.25
C ALA A 246 13.00 0.53 15.40
N PRO A 247 11.97 0.45 14.55
CA PRO A 247 11.68 1.53 13.64
C PRO A 247 11.07 2.74 14.34
N GLN A 248 11.30 3.90 13.73
CA GLN A 248 10.52 5.10 14.00
C GLN A 248 9.28 5.12 13.13
N ASN A 249 8.13 5.45 13.71
CA ASN A 249 6.89 5.64 12.98
C ASN A 249 6.70 7.12 12.64
N PHE A 250 6.58 7.41 11.34
CA PHE A 250 6.33 8.76 10.83
C PHE A 250 4.91 8.92 10.27
N GLU A 251 4.05 7.91 10.44
CA GLU A 251 2.64 7.93 10.06
C GLU A 251 2.45 8.28 8.57
N ASP A 252 2.10 9.54 8.26
CA ASP A 252 1.78 10.08 6.93
C ASP A 252 2.90 10.93 6.31
N ALA A 253 4.10 10.92 6.90
CA ALA A 253 5.24 11.70 6.44
C ALA A 253 6.48 10.84 6.18
N CYS A 254 7.29 11.26 5.22
CA CYS A 254 8.61 10.69 4.92
C CYS A 254 9.70 11.75 5.12
N ILE A 255 10.96 11.31 5.14
CA ILE A 255 12.12 12.16 5.37
C ILE A 255 12.34 13.12 4.21
N ASN A 256 12.42 14.41 4.53
CA ASN A 256 13.07 15.42 3.69
C ASN A 256 14.47 15.71 4.28
N ALA A 257 15.45 14.89 3.89
CA ALA A 257 16.78 14.93 4.46
C ALA A 257 17.49 16.26 4.14
N PRO A 258 18.11 16.93 5.14
CA PRO A 258 19.01 18.04 4.88
C PRO A 258 20.37 17.52 4.33
N THR A 259 21.22 18.44 3.87
CA THR A 259 22.65 18.16 3.73
C THR A 259 23.29 18.16 5.11
N TYR A 260 24.32 17.34 5.29
CA TYR A 260 25.24 17.43 6.42
C TYR A 260 26.62 17.78 5.87
N ASN A 261 27.24 18.90 6.26
CA ASN A 261 28.51 19.37 5.68
C ASN A 261 28.53 19.35 4.14
N ASP A 262 27.46 19.84 3.50
CA ASP A 262 27.26 19.79 2.04
C ASP A 262 27.14 18.38 1.41
N PHE A 263 27.23 17.31 2.21
CA PHE A 263 26.95 15.94 1.80
C PHE A 263 25.44 15.67 1.72
N ASP A 264 24.98 15.18 0.57
CA ASP A 264 23.61 14.73 0.38
C ASP A 264 23.48 13.25 0.76
N SER A 265 22.84 12.97 1.89
CA SER A 265 22.69 11.60 2.41
C SER A 265 21.74 10.72 1.60
N TYR A 266 20.90 11.30 0.73
CA TYR A 266 20.02 10.52 -0.12
C TYR A 266 20.82 9.69 -1.13
N ILE A 267 20.50 8.40 -1.24
CA ILE A 267 21.14 7.48 -2.19
C ILE A 267 20.21 7.32 -3.39
N THR A 268 19.06 6.68 -3.16
CA THR A 268 18.10 6.32 -4.19
C THR A 268 16.78 5.90 -3.54
N TYR A 269 15.81 5.49 -4.36
CA TYR A 269 14.64 4.77 -3.93
C TYR A 269 14.40 3.55 -4.82
N THR A 270 13.73 2.55 -4.27
CA THR A 270 13.16 1.43 -5.03
C THR A 270 11.70 1.23 -4.64
N THR A 271 10.92 0.56 -5.48
CA THR A 271 9.49 0.37 -5.29
C THR A 271 9.06 -1.08 -5.49
N TYR A 272 8.08 -1.52 -4.71
CA TYR A 272 7.48 -2.85 -4.77
C TYR A 272 5.95 -2.74 -4.82
N THR A 273 5.32 -3.54 -5.68
CA THR A 273 3.85 -3.54 -5.88
C THR A 273 3.16 -4.71 -5.19
N ASP A 274 3.94 -5.55 -4.51
CA ASP A 274 3.49 -6.73 -3.78
C ASP A 274 2.81 -6.34 -2.46
N ALA A 275 3.14 -6.94 -1.32
CA ALA A 275 2.63 -6.51 -0.02
C ALA A 275 3.50 -5.40 0.60
N TYR A 276 2.93 -4.62 1.51
CA TYR A 276 3.73 -3.76 2.39
C TYR A 276 4.54 -4.63 3.36
N ASP A 277 5.82 -4.86 3.05
CA ASP A 277 6.76 -5.60 3.89
C ASP A 277 8.11 -4.86 3.97
N PRO A 278 8.39 -4.11 5.06
CA PRO A 278 9.64 -3.37 5.21
C PRO A 278 10.92 -4.22 5.14
N ARG A 279 10.84 -5.55 5.31
CA ARG A 279 12.00 -6.45 5.18
C ARG A 279 12.60 -6.46 3.77
N VAL A 280 11.81 -6.15 2.74
CA VAL A 280 12.36 -6.02 1.38
C VAL A 280 13.18 -4.74 1.21
N CYS A 281 12.83 -3.66 1.92
CA CYS A 281 13.61 -2.44 1.94
C CYS A 281 14.98 -2.63 2.63
N ALA A 282 15.01 -3.42 3.71
CA ALA A 282 16.27 -3.79 4.38
C ALA A 282 17.21 -4.54 3.43
N LYS A 283 16.71 -5.56 2.72
CA LYS A 283 17.50 -6.27 1.69
C LYS A 283 18.00 -5.34 0.59
N ALA A 284 17.17 -4.39 0.16
CA ALA A 284 17.56 -3.41 -0.85
C ALA A 284 18.67 -2.47 -0.32
N CYS A 285 18.58 -2.05 0.95
CA CYS A 285 19.60 -1.24 1.61
C CYS A 285 20.94 -2.00 1.72
N ASP A 286 20.90 -3.26 2.13
CA ASP A 286 22.09 -4.11 2.23
C ASP A 286 22.75 -4.31 0.84
N ALA A 287 21.95 -4.65 -0.18
CA ALA A 287 22.43 -4.84 -1.55
C ALA A 287 22.96 -3.54 -2.18
N GLN A 288 22.33 -2.39 -1.91
CA GLN A 288 22.83 -1.09 -2.37
C GLN A 288 24.19 -0.78 -1.75
N THR A 289 24.36 -1.08 -0.45
CA THR A 289 25.65 -0.92 0.23
C THR A 289 26.75 -1.78 -0.38
N GLU A 290 26.46 -3.06 -0.67
CA GLU A 290 27.41 -3.96 -1.34
C GLU A 290 27.78 -3.45 -2.73
N TYR A 291 26.79 -3.00 -3.52
CA TYR A 291 27.03 -2.47 -4.86
C TYR A 291 27.90 -1.21 -4.83
N ASP A 292 27.58 -0.23 -3.98
CA ASP A 292 28.31 1.03 -3.91
C ASP A 292 29.75 0.81 -3.39
N LYS A 293 29.98 -0.17 -2.51
CA LYS A 293 31.32 -0.61 -2.08
C LYS A 293 32.16 -1.16 -3.23
N GLU A 294 31.55 -1.90 -4.14
CA GLU A 294 32.22 -2.48 -5.31
C GLU A 294 32.46 -1.44 -6.42
N HIS A 295 31.73 -0.33 -6.40
CA HIS A 295 31.75 0.72 -7.41
C HIS A 295 31.97 2.12 -6.79
N PRO A 296 33.05 2.33 -6.02
CA PRO A 296 33.31 3.63 -5.41
C PRO A 296 33.67 4.69 -6.47
N ASN A 297 33.58 5.96 -6.08
CA ASN A 297 34.02 7.07 -6.92
C ASN A 297 35.56 7.11 -7.06
N ASP A 298 36.08 8.07 -7.83
CA ASP A 298 37.52 8.21 -8.10
C ASP A 298 38.37 8.38 -6.82
N ASP A 299 37.79 8.97 -5.77
CA ASP A 299 38.42 9.19 -4.46
C ASP A 299 38.28 7.97 -3.52
N GLN A 300 37.75 6.84 -4.02
CA GLN A 300 37.41 5.62 -3.28
C GLN A 300 36.32 5.79 -2.20
N GLU A 301 35.55 6.88 -2.29
CA GLU A 301 34.37 7.07 -1.46
C GLU A 301 33.14 6.40 -2.07
N TYR A 302 32.22 5.98 -1.23
CA TYR A 302 30.95 5.38 -1.64
C TYR A 302 29.84 5.74 -0.65
N LYS A 303 28.59 5.47 -1.03
CA LYS A 303 27.42 5.69 -0.18
C LYS A 303 26.91 4.36 0.37
N ALA A 304 27.32 3.98 1.58
CA ALA A 304 26.64 2.88 2.25
C ALA A 304 25.20 3.28 2.61
N CYS A 305 24.27 2.34 2.58
CA CYS A 305 22.92 2.54 3.09
C CYS A 305 22.88 2.16 4.58
N ASN A 306 22.80 3.17 5.45
CA ASN A 306 22.71 3.00 6.90
C ASN A 306 21.28 3.19 7.43
N TYR A 307 20.39 3.68 6.57
CA TYR A 307 19.05 4.08 6.95
C TYR A 307 18.11 3.96 5.76
N PHE A 308 16.90 3.46 6.01
CA PHE A 308 15.84 3.47 5.01
C PHE A 308 14.50 3.88 5.59
N VAL A 309 13.65 4.46 4.74
CA VAL A 309 12.24 4.74 5.05
C VAL A 309 11.36 3.92 4.12
N ALA A 310 10.60 3.00 4.71
CA ALA A 310 9.58 2.18 4.06
C ALA A 310 8.22 2.87 4.20
N TYR A 311 7.62 3.30 3.10
CA TYR A 311 6.33 4.01 3.13
C TYR A 311 5.46 3.63 1.94
N VAL A 312 4.15 3.80 2.07
CA VAL A 312 3.25 3.69 0.91
C VAL A 312 2.99 5.07 0.35
N MET A 313 3.16 5.21 -0.97
CA MET A 313 2.65 6.36 -1.68
C MET A 313 1.26 6.04 -2.23
N ALA A 314 0.28 6.90 -1.97
CA ALA A 314 -1.01 6.85 -2.63
C ALA A 314 -1.12 7.96 -3.68
N LYS A 315 -1.77 7.68 -4.80
CA LYS A 315 -2.16 8.66 -5.82
C LYS A 315 -3.67 8.75 -5.83
N ASN A 316 -4.22 9.91 -5.48
CA ASN A 316 -5.67 10.11 -5.33
C ASN A 316 -6.30 9.00 -4.48
N GLU A 317 -5.71 8.73 -3.31
CA GLU A 317 -6.08 7.66 -2.36
C GLU A 317 -5.73 6.23 -2.82
N GLU A 318 -5.43 6.01 -4.10
CA GLU A 318 -5.06 4.69 -4.61
C GLU A 318 -3.61 4.33 -4.25
N PRO A 319 -3.36 3.21 -3.56
CA PRO A 319 -2.00 2.78 -3.25
C PRO A 319 -1.19 2.55 -4.53
N GLN A 320 0.03 3.08 -4.57
CA GLN A 320 1.00 2.89 -5.64
C GLN A 320 2.09 1.88 -5.29
N GLY A 321 2.16 1.42 -4.04
CA GLY A 321 3.04 0.35 -3.61
C GLY A 321 3.94 0.78 -2.47
N LEU A 322 4.79 -0.13 -2.02
CA LEU A 322 5.84 0.14 -1.05
C LEU A 322 6.99 0.88 -1.73
N PHE A 323 7.36 2.03 -1.17
CA PHE A 323 8.54 2.80 -1.54
C PHE A 323 9.58 2.63 -0.43
N CYS A 324 10.82 2.32 -0.84
CA CYS A 324 11.98 2.21 0.04
C CYS A 324 12.95 3.33 -0.33
N ALA A 325 12.95 4.43 0.42
CA ALA A 325 13.94 5.50 0.25
C ALA A 325 15.18 5.18 1.09
N LEU A 326 16.35 5.19 0.45
CA LEU A 326 17.63 4.74 1.02
C LEU A 326 18.55 5.95 1.29
N TYR A 327 19.21 5.96 2.44
CA TYR A 327 20.08 7.05 2.87
C TYR A 327 21.37 6.54 3.52
N SER A 328 22.44 7.31 3.35
CA SER A 328 23.72 7.08 4.02
C SER A 328 23.78 7.59 5.45
N LEU A 329 22.92 8.54 5.80
CA LEU A 329 22.81 9.05 7.18
C LEU A 329 21.38 8.86 7.69
N PRO A 330 21.21 8.40 8.94
CA PRO A 330 19.91 8.31 9.57
C PRO A 330 19.37 9.68 9.99
N TRP A 331 18.05 9.84 9.95
CA TRP A 331 17.35 11.07 10.30
C TRP A 331 16.22 10.78 11.29
N ASN A 332 16.01 11.67 12.25
CA ASN A 332 14.91 11.56 13.21
C ASN A 332 13.61 12.20 12.68
N SER A 333 12.53 12.01 13.42
CA SER A 333 11.18 12.49 13.10
C SER A 333 11.06 14.01 12.82
N THR A 334 12.00 14.84 13.29
CA THR A 334 12.03 16.29 12.97
C THR A 334 12.14 16.54 11.47
N TYR A 335 12.75 15.61 10.73
CA TYR A 335 12.93 15.69 9.29
C TYR A 335 11.85 14.93 8.49
N ALA A 336 10.94 14.23 9.17
CA ALA A 336 9.79 13.56 8.56
C ALA A 336 8.70 14.58 8.23
N VAL A 337 8.96 15.45 7.26
CA VAL A 337 8.08 16.57 6.87
C VAL A 337 7.56 16.45 5.44
N ASN A 338 7.97 15.42 4.70
CA ASN A 338 7.46 15.16 3.37
C ASN A 338 6.15 14.39 3.44
N THR A 339 5.01 15.07 3.36
CA THR A 339 3.67 14.42 3.40
C THR A 339 3.12 14.07 2.00
N GLY A 340 3.95 14.16 0.96
CA GLY A 340 3.53 13.98 -0.43
C GLY A 340 3.48 15.29 -1.24
N TYR A 341 2.84 15.25 -2.41
CA TYR A 341 2.93 16.29 -3.45
C TYR A 341 1.61 16.41 -4.21
N SER A 342 1.32 17.61 -4.71
CA SER A 342 0.27 17.79 -5.71
C SER A 342 0.92 18.10 -7.05
N TRP A 343 0.53 17.37 -8.09
CA TRP A 343 1.00 17.61 -9.44
C TRP A 343 -0.16 17.53 -10.43
N SER A 344 -0.44 18.64 -11.11
CA SER A 344 -1.64 18.80 -11.94
C SER A 344 -2.92 18.53 -11.10
N SER A 345 -3.80 17.63 -11.56
CA SER A 345 -5.00 17.18 -10.85
C SER A 345 -4.74 16.07 -9.84
N ASP A 346 -3.53 15.50 -9.81
CA ASP A 346 -3.20 14.36 -8.97
C ASP A 346 -2.62 14.80 -7.63
N VAL A 347 -3.09 14.16 -6.57
CA VAL A 347 -2.57 14.32 -5.21
C VAL A 347 -1.87 13.03 -4.82
N TYR A 348 -0.60 13.14 -4.49
CA TYR A 348 0.21 12.05 -3.95
C TYR A 348 0.34 12.25 -2.45
N THR A 349 -0.09 11.26 -1.67
CA THR A 349 0.04 11.26 -0.20
C THR A 349 0.92 10.12 0.25
N ILE A 350 1.42 10.22 1.47
CA ILE A 350 2.20 9.17 2.12
C ILE A 350 1.40 8.62 3.29
N TYR A 351 1.51 7.32 3.52
CA TYR A 351 1.01 6.68 4.73
C TYR A 351 1.86 5.46 5.06
N ASN A 352 1.72 4.97 6.29
CA ASN A 352 2.45 3.81 6.79
C ASN A 352 3.97 3.96 6.60
N SER A 353 4.50 5.08 7.08
CA SER A 353 5.91 5.42 6.93
C SER A 353 6.73 4.98 8.15
N LEU A 354 7.61 4.00 7.94
CA LEU A 354 8.47 3.40 8.95
C LEU A 354 9.93 3.57 8.58
N ALA A 355 10.72 4.11 9.48
CA ALA A 355 12.15 4.32 9.28
C ALA A 355 13.00 3.38 10.13
N TYR A 356 14.01 2.79 9.49
CA TYR A 356 14.90 1.81 10.11
C TYR A 356 16.35 2.25 9.95
N THR A 357 17.08 2.25 11.06
CA THR A 357 18.52 2.52 11.11
C THR A 357 19.25 1.20 11.34
N VAL A 358 20.40 0.99 10.70
CA VAL A 358 21.26 -0.17 10.99
C VAL A 358 21.64 -0.23 12.46
N SER A 359 21.79 -1.44 13.00
CA SER A 359 22.06 -1.64 14.42
C SER A 359 23.54 -1.54 14.82
N GLY A 360 24.44 -1.64 13.83
CA GLY A 360 25.89 -1.51 14.01
C GLY A 360 26.39 -0.08 13.86
N ASP A 361 27.71 0.07 13.82
CA ASP A 361 28.35 1.35 13.49
C ASP A 361 27.96 1.79 12.08
N LEU A 362 27.70 3.08 11.91
CA LEU A 362 27.40 3.65 10.60
C LEU A 362 28.63 3.48 9.68
N ASP A 363 28.37 3.03 8.47
CA ASP A 363 29.38 2.96 7.43
C ASP A 363 29.43 4.29 6.66
N PHE A 364 30.46 5.09 6.91
CA PHE A 364 30.64 6.40 6.28
C PHE A 364 31.27 6.33 4.89
N GLY A 365 31.51 5.13 4.36
CA GLY A 365 31.89 4.99 2.96
C GLY A 365 33.22 5.64 2.58
N ASN A 366 34.19 5.65 3.51
CA ASN A 366 35.46 6.36 3.41
C ASN A 366 35.35 7.89 3.24
N ASN A 367 34.19 8.48 3.51
CA ASN A 367 33.98 9.92 3.37
C ASN A 367 34.30 10.65 4.70
N GLU A 368 35.39 11.42 4.71
CA GLU A 368 35.85 12.19 5.88
C GLU A 368 34.92 13.37 6.23
N GLU A 369 34.03 13.81 5.32
CA GLU A 369 33.12 14.94 5.57
C GLU A 369 31.96 14.57 6.50
N ILE A 370 31.68 13.27 6.64
CA ILE A 370 30.56 12.74 7.42
C ILE A 370 30.98 11.79 8.55
N GLU A 371 32.28 11.51 8.71
CA GLU A 371 32.77 10.57 9.74
C GLU A 371 32.52 11.05 11.18
N ASP A 372 32.29 12.35 11.35
CA ASP A 372 31.95 12.97 12.63
C ASP A 372 30.43 13.01 12.91
N PHE A 373 29.61 12.47 12.00
CA PHE A 373 28.16 12.45 12.16
C PHE A 373 27.77 11.60 13.36
N VAL A 374 27.07 12.22 14.31
CA VAL A 374 26.50 11.54 15.47
C VAL A 374 25.00 11.50 15.33
N TYR A 375 24.46 10.28 15.29
CA TYR A 375 23.02 10.08 15.32
C TYR A 375 22.51 10.14 16.76
N GLU A 376 21.69 11.13 17.05
CA GLU A 376 20.91 11.18 18.29
C GLU A 376 19.45 10.83 17.97
N ASP A 377 19.02 9.65 18.43
CA ASP A 377 17.61 9.29 18.43
C ASP A 377 16.84 10.33 19.25
N ALA A 378 15.89 11.01 18.61
CA ALA A 378 14.94 11.88 19.30
C ALA A 378 13.99 10.98 20.10
N ASN A 379 14.35 10.69 21.35
CA ASN A 379 13.50 9.97 22.31
C ASN A 379 12.11 10.61 22.44
#